data_AF-A0A2C5PEV8-F1
#
_entry.id   AF-A0A2C5PEV8-F1
#
_cell.length_a   1.000
_cell.length_b   1.000
_cell.length_c   1.000
_cell.angle_alpha   90.00
_cell.angle_beta   90.00
_cell.angle_gamma   90.00
#
_symmetry.space_group_name_H-M   'P 1'
#
loop_
_entity.id
_entity.type
_entity.pdbx_description
1 polymer ?
#
loop_
_entity_poly.entity_id
_entity_poly.type
_entity_poly.pdbx_seq_one_letter_code
_entity_poly.pdbx_strand_id
1 'polypeptide(L)'
;MKKITIATITIVIAMFLPITTFSNAGSKNEISKEMLMYFESINPSITNLEVNLLMGHRKQLDELYNQIDKLEKDYGTLVDYEKEENKEPKRLADLTEKQLENYFKLSEKIWKKELEFLDAQYKFGLIKKDIYMVDKELIEELRDKELIKKVALTYR
;
A
#
# COMPACT_ATOMS: atom_id res chain seq x y z
N MET A 1 -0.68 16.10 29.03
CA MET A 1 -1.45 15.07 28.28
C MET A 1 -0.56 14.56 27.16
N LYS A 2 -0.19 13.27 27.21
CA LYS A 2 0.73 12.66 26.25
C LYS A 2 0.05 12.64 24.88
N LYS A 3 0.61 13.41 23.94
CA LYS A 3 0.16 13.40 22.54
C LYS A 3 0.48 12.02 22.00
N ILE A 4 -0.56 11.28 21.63
CA ILE A 4 -0.41 10.10 20.80
C ILE A 4 0.01 10.66 19.46
N THR A 5 1.33 10.77 19.27
CA THR A 5 1.94 10.90 17.95
C THR A 5 1.29 9.81 17.13
N ILE A 6 0.59 10.19 16.07
CA ILE A 6 0.18 9.26 15.02
C ILE A 6 1.52 8.78 14.46
N ALA A 7 2.07 7.76 15.12
CA ALA A 7 3.04 6.87 14.56
C ALA A 7 2.41 6.52 13.23
N THR A 8 3.08 6.93 12.15
CA THR A 8 3.23 6.11 10.96
C THR A 8 2.57 4.77 11.21
N ILE A 9 1.35 4.62 10.70
CA ILE A 9 0.82 3.28 10.45
C ILE A 9 1.75 2.80 9.35
N THR A 10 2.93 2.36 9.76
CA THR A 10 3.73 1.35 9.10
C THR A 10 2.70 0.26 8.92
N ILE A 11 2.11 0.22 7.73
CA ILE A 11 1.27 -0.87 7.30
C ILE A 11 2.26 -2.04 7.26
N VAL A 12 2.42 -2.65 8.42
CA VAL A 12 3.07 -3.92 8.66
C VAL A 12 2.11 -4.99 8.12
N ILE A 13 1.74 -4.85 6.84
CA ILE A 13 1.31 -5.96 5.98
C ILE A 13 2.54 -6.29 5.10
N ALA A 14 3.68 -6.32 5.77
CA ALA A 14 4.96 -6.79 5.28
C ALA A 14 5.55 -7.66 6.38
N MET A 15 4.80 -8.67 6.82
CA MET A 15 5.39 -9.78 7.57
C MET A 15 5.06 -11.07 6.84
N PHE A 16 6.08 -11.54 6.13
CA PHE A 16 6.28 -12.92 5.64
C PHE A 16 5.80 -13.31 4.24
N LEU A 17 5.95 -12.45 3.22
CA LEU A 17 6.32 -12.96 1.89
C LEU A 17 7.59 -12.22 1.42
N PRO A 18 8.64 -12.92 0.95
CA PRO A 18 9.87 -12.33 0.42
C PRO A 18 9.63 -11.73 -0.98
N ILE A 19 8.52 -11.01 -1.19
CA ILE A 19 8.17 -10.41 -2.49
C ILE A 19 8.96 -9.11 -2.70
N THR A 20 9.28 -8.38 -1.62
CA THR A 20 10.03 -7.13 -1.69
C THR A 20 11.48 -7.32 -2.16
N THR A 21 12.06 -8.52 -2.01
CA THR A 21 13.41 -8.83 -2.50
C THR A 21 13.49 -9.09 -4.01
N PHE A 22 12.36 -9.29 -4.71
CA PHE A 22 12.37 -9.60 -6.15
C PHE A 22 12.02 -8.41 -7.06
N SER A 23 11.61 -7.27 -6.50
CA SER A 23 11.24 -6.06 -7.25
C SER A 23 12.43 -5.44 -8.02
N ASN A 24 13.67 -5.76 -7.64
CA ASN A 24 14.89 -5.23 -8.27
C ASN A 24 15.45 -6.09 -9.43
N ALA A 25 14.77 -7.15 -9.88
CA ALA A 25 15.23 -7.91 -11.04
C ALA A 25 14.87 -7.18 -12.36
N GLY A 26 15.89 -6.60 -13.00
CA GLY A 26 15.75 -5.75 -14.18
C GLY A 26 15.06 -6.40 -15.40
N SER A 27 14.18 -5.60 -16.01
CA SER A 27 13.77 -5.57 -17.43
C SER A 27 13.62 -6.87 -18.25
N LYS A 28 13.24 -8.00 -17.63
CA LYS A 28 12.66 -9.13 -18.37
C LYS A 28 11.38 -9.56 -17.66
N ASN A 29 10.29 -9.64 -18.42
CA ASN A 29 8.96 -10.10 -18.00
C ASN A 29 8.92 -11.59 -17.55
N GLU A 30 10.06 -12.18 -17.19
CA GLU A 30 10.15 -13.56 -16.73
C GLU A 30 10.24 -13.57 -15.21
N ILE A 31 9.24 -14.14 -14.56
CA ILE A 31 9.29 -14.52 -13.15
C ILE A 31 10.55 -15.37 -12.94
N SER A 32 11.35 -15.01 -11.92
CA SER A 32 12.50 -15.82 -11.57
C SER A 32 12.04 -17.22 -11.16
N LYS A 33 12.81 -18.25 -11.51
CA LYS A 33 12.52 -19.63 -11.11
C LYS A 33 12.32 -19.77 -9.60
N GLU A 34 13.09 -19.00 -8.82
CA GLU A 34 13.00 -18.93 -7.36
C GLU A 34 11.65 -18.38 -6.87
N MET A 35 11.14 -17.34 -7.52
CA MET A 35 9.84 -16.77 -7.19
C MET A 35 8.70 -17.74 -7.52
N LEU A 36 8.75 -18.41 -8.68
CA LEU A 36 7.75 -19.43 -9.02
C LEU A 36 7.77 -20.59 -8.02
N MET A 37 8.96 -21.12 -7.72
CA MET A 37 9.13 -22.18 -6.71
C MET A 37 8.58 -21.78 -5.34
N TYR A 38 8.76 -20.51 -4.95
CA TYR A 38 8.20 -20.00 -3.71
C TYR A 38 6.66 -20.07 -3.72
N PHE A 39 6.00 -19.58 -4.76
CA PHE A 39 4.54 -19.64 -4.85
C PHE A 39 4.01 -21.08 -4.98
N GLU A 40 4.71 -21.94 -5.72
CA GLU A 40 4.39 -23.39 -5.82
C GLU A 40 4.49 -24.09 -4.45
N SER A 41 5.38 -23.63 -3.56
CA SER A 41 5.49 -24.17 -2.19
C SER A 41 4.25 -23.86 -1.33
N ILE A 42 3.49 -22.82 -1.69
CA ILE A 42 2.25 -22.42 -1.01
C ILE A 42 1.04 -23.08 -1.69
N ASN A 43 0.95 -22.93 -3.02
CA ASN A 43 -0.07 -23.56 -3.86
C ASN A 43 0.61 -24.29 -5.03
N PRO A 44 0.77 -25.63 -4.98
CA PRO A 44 1.43 -26.40 -6.04
C PRO A 44 0.73 -26.35 -7.41
N SER A 45 -0.52 -25.88 -7.45
CA SER A 45 -1.28 -25.74 -8.71
C SER A 45 -1.22 -24.33 -9.30
N ILE A 46 -0.50 -23.39 -8.66
CA ILE A 46 -0.40 -22.02 -9.17
C ILE A 46 0.34 -21.98 -10.50
N THR A 47 -0.19 -21.20 -11.43
CA THR A 47 0.38 -21.06 -12.77
C THR A 47 1.30 -19.84 -12.86
N ASN A 48 2.24 -19.89 -13.80
CA ASN A 48 3.09 -18.75 -14.14
C ASN A 48 2.25 -17.50 -14.52
N LEU A 49 1.10 -17.70 -15.17
CA LEU A 49 0.18 -16.61 -15.51
C LEU A 49 -0.39 -15.93 -14.26
N GLU A 50 -0.85 -16.70 -13.27
CA GLU A 50 -1.40 -16.17 -12.03
C GLU A 50 -0.33 -15.41 -11.22
N VAL A 51 0.89 -15.95 -11.16
CA VAL A 51 2.02 -15.25 -10.54
C VAL A 51 2.32 -13.94 -11.28
N ASN A 52 2.28 -13.92 -12.61
CA ASN A 52 2.52 -12.70 -13.39
C ASN A 52 1.46 -11.64 -13.12
N LEU A 53 0.19 -12.05 -13.05
CA LEU A 53 -0.92 -11.17 -12.72
C LEU A 53 -0.76 -10.59 -11.30
N LEU A 54 -0.40 -11.43 -10.33
CA LEU A 54 -0.14 -11.01 -8.96
C LEU A 54 1.00 -9.98 -8.88
N MET A 55 2.10 -10.24 -9.58
CA MET A 55 3.23 -9.30 -9.65
C MET A 55 2.85 -7.99 -10.36
N GLY A 56 1.98 -8.05 -11.36
CA GLY A 56 1.40 -6.87 -11.99
C GLY A 56 0.59 -6.02 -11.01
N HIS A 57 -0.27 -6.64 -10.20
CA HIS A 57 -0.99 -5.94 -9.13
C HIS A 57 -0.04 -5.32 -8.11
N ARG A 58 0.97 -6.07 -7.64
CA ARG A 58 1.97 -5.56 -6.69
C ARG A 58 2.71 -4.34 -7.23
N LYS A 59 3.16 -4.41 -8.49
CA LYS A 59 3.87 -3.30 -9.13
C LYS A 59 3.00 -2.05 -9.24
N GLN A 60 1.74 -2.18 -9.66
CA GLN A 60 0.81 -1.05 -9.72
C GLN A 60 0.58 -0.42 -8.34
N LEU A 61 0.52 -1.25 -7.30
CA LEU A 61 0.36 -0.78 -5.92
C LEU A 61 1.62 -0.06 -5.43
N ASP A 62 2.81 -0.61 -5.68
CA ASP A 62 4.09 0.03 -5.36
C ASP A 62 4.24 1.39 -6.08
N GLU A 63 3.81 1.49 -7.34
CA GLU A 63 3.79 2.74 -8.09
C GLU A 63 2.86 3.78 -7.45
N LEU A 64 1.70 3.38 -6.91
CA LEU A 64 0.79 4.29 -6.22
C LEU A 64 1.36 4.76 -4.87
N TYR A 65 2.00 3.87 -4.11
CA TYR A 65 2.69 4.23 -2.87
C TYR A 65 3.84 5.21 -3.13
N ASN A 66 4.65 4.98 -4.17
CA ASN A 66 5.68 5.93 -4.57
C ASN A 66 5.10 7.30 -4.97
N GLN A 67 3.92 7.32 -5.60
CA GLN A 67 3.23 8.57 -5.94
C GLN A 67 2.75 9.31 -4.70
N ILE A 68 2.18 8.62 -3.69
CA ILE A 68 1.67 9.29 -2.48
C ILE A 68 2.82 9.77 -1.60
N ASP A 69 3.90 9.00 -1.48
CA ASP A 69 5.11 9.41 -0.76
C ASP A 69 5.70 10.69 -1.37
N LYS A 70 5.80 10.74 -2.70
CA LYS A 70 6.27 11.94 -3.41
C LYS A 70 5.33 13.11 -3.16
N LEU A 71 4.02 12.87 -3.25
CA LEU A 71 3.01 13.90 -3.03
C LEU A 71 3.08 14.48 -1.61
N GLU A 72 3.22 13.63 -0.60
CA GLU A 72 3.34 14.03 0.80
C GLU A 72 4.63 14.80 1.07
N LYS A 73 5.74 14.42 0.41
CA LYS A 73 7.00 15.19 0.45
C LYS A 73 6.84 16.56 -0.21
N ASP A 74 6.24 16.62 -1.39
CA ASP A 74 5.98 17.87 -2.12
C ASP A 74 5.06 18.80 -1.32
N TYR A 75 4.11 18.25 -0.55
CA TYR A 75 3.20 19.01 0.29
C TYR A 75 3.79 19.35 1.66
N GLY A 76 4.91 18.73 2.02
CA GLY A 76 5.59 18.88 3.30
C GLY A 76 4.88 18.18 4.46
N THR A 77 3.96 17.23 4.17
CA THR A 77 3.32 16.38 5.20
C THR A 77 4.16 15.16 5.55
N LEU A 78 5.12 14.81 4.69
CA LEU A 78 6.18 13.84 4.96
C LEU A 78 7.54 14.54 4.87
N VAL A 79 8.39 14.36 5.88
CA VAL A 79 9.73 14.96 5.96
C VAL A 79 10.78 13.88 5.86
N ASP A 80 11.76 14.08 4.99
CA ASP A 80 12.96 13.25 4.88
C ASP A 80 13.97 13.73 5.93
N TYR A 81 13.92 13.15 7.13
CA TYR A 81 14.76 13.57 8.26
C TYR A 81 16.27 13.35 8.03
N GLU A 82 16.66 12.54 7.04
CA GLU A 82 18.07 12.39 6.65
C GLU A 82 18.59 13.61 5.87
N LYS A 83 17.70 14.42 5.29
CA LYS A 83 18.06 15.59 4.47
C LYS A 83 17.61 16.92 5.07
N GLU A 84 16.52 16.90 5.83
CA GLU A 84 15.88 18.09 6.38
C GLU A 84 15.81 17.97 7.91
N GLU A 85 16.97 18.15 8.55
CA GLU A 85 17.06 18.17 10.02
C GLU A 85 16.13 19.24 10.62
N ASN A 86 15.35 18.85 11.63
CA ASN A 86 14.50 19.73 12.46
C ASN A 86 13.28 20.36 11.76
N LYS A 87 12.86 19.90 10.59
CA LYS A 87 11.60 20.36 9.97
C LYS A 87 10.41 19.54 10.49
N GLU A 88 9.40 20.22 11.03
CA GLU A 88 8.14 19.55 11.38
C GLU A 88 7.27 19.34 10.14
N PRO A 89 6.65 18.16 9.98
CA PRO A 89 5.70 17.92 8.91
C PRO A 89 4.46 18.80 9.10
N LYS A 90 3.96 19.37 8.00
CA LYS A 90 2.66 20.04 7.97
C LYS A 90 1.57 19.05 8.31
N ARG A 91 0.52 19.52 8.99
CA ARG A 91 -0.67 18.69 9.17
C ARG A 91 -1.44 18.69 7.85
N LEU A 92 -2.14 17.61 7.55
CA LEU A 92 -3.08 17.58 6.41
C LEU A 92 -4.10 18.72 6.50
N ALA A 93 -4.49 19.06 7.73
CA ALA A 93 -5.30 20.22 8.08
C ALA A 93 -4.82 21.57 7.53
N ASP A 94 -3.53 21.70 7.24
CA ASP A 94 -2.87 22.93 6.81
C ASP A 94 -2.71 22.98 5.27
N LEU A 95 -3.14 21.94 4.57
CA LEU A 95 -3.10 21.86 3.11
C LEU A 95 -4.26 22.63 2.47
N THR A 96 -4.02 23.12 1.26
CA THR A 96 -5.07 23.72 0.43
C THR A 96 -6.10 22.66 0.01
N GLU A 97 -7.32 23.10 -0.31
CA GLU A 97 -8.39 22.22 -0.78
C GLU A 97 -7.97 21.36 -1.98
N LYS A 98 -7.26 21.95 -2.95
CA LYS A 98 -6.73 21.23 -4.13
C LYS A 98 -5.70 20.17 -3.75
N GLN A 99 -4.85 20.44 -2.76
CA GLN A 99 -3.88 19.46 -2.27
C GLN A 99 -4.57 18.30 -1.54
N LEU A 100 -5.56 18.61 -0.70
CA LEU A 100 -6.40 17.60 -0.04
C LEU A 100 -7.13 16.72 -1.07
N GLU A 101 -7.74 17.32 -2.09
CA GLU A 101 -8.42 16.58 -3.14
C GLU A 101 -7.47 15.59 -3.85
N ASN A 102 -6.29 16.05 -4.26
CA ASN A 102 -5.28 15.21 -4.90
C ASN A 102 -4.83 14.07 -3.99
N TYR A 103 -4.58 14.37 -2.71
CA TYR A 103 -4.18 13.40 -1.70
C TYR A 103 -5.23 12.30 -1.54
N PHE A 104 -6.49 12.68 -1.29
CA PHE A 104 -7.56 11.71 -1.06
C PHE A 104 -7.90 10.91 -2.33
N LYS A 105 -7.81 11.52 -3.51
CA LYS A 105 -7.99 10.81 -4.79
C LYS A 105 -6.94 9.73 -5.00
N LEU A 106 -5.70 9.97 -4.56
CA LEU A 106 -4.64 8.97 -4.65
C LEU A 106 -4.79 7.89 -3.57
N SER A 107 -5.12 8.29 -2.34
CA SER A 107 -5.40 7.37 -1.23
C SER A 107 -6.54 6.40 -1.56
N GLU A 108 -7.64 6.88 -2.14
CA GLU A 108 -8.76 6.04 -2.59
C GLU A 108 -8.34 4.98 -3.62
N LYS A 109 -7.45 5.35 -4.56
CA LYS A 109 -6.90 4.40 -5.54
C LYS A 109 -6.03 3.34 -4.87
N ILE A 110 -5.23 3.71 -3.87
CA ILE A 110 -4.39 2.79 -3.10
C ILE A 110 -5.28 1.76 -2.41
N TRP A 111 -6.28 2.20 -1.64
CA TRP A 111 -7.18 1.28 -0.92
C TRP A 111 -7.92 0.32 -1.85
N LYS A 112 -8.37 0.81 -3.01
CA LYS A 112 -8.97 -0.07 -4.02
C LYS A 112 -7.97 -1.12 -4.52
N LYS A 113 -6.73 -0.74 -4.79
CA LYS A 113 -5.69 -1.65 -5.29
C LYS A 113 -5.20 -2.63 -4.23
N GLU A 114 -5.16 -2.25 -2.97
CA GLU A 114 -4.91 -3.14 -1.84
C GLU A 114 -5.94 -4.27 -1.79
N LEU A 115 -7.23 -3.95 -1.90
CA LEU A 115 -8.29 -4.96 -1.97
C LEU A 115 -8.17 -5.85 -3.20
N GLU A 116 -7.89 -5.29 -4.38
CA GLU A 116 -7.70 -6.09 -5.60
C GLU A 116 -6.51 -7.05 -5.48
N PHE A 117 -5.42 -6.61 -4.84
CA PHE A 117 -4.24 -7.43 -4.60
C PHE A 117 -4.52 -8.55 -3.59
N LEU A 118 -5.21 -8.25 -2.49
CA LEU A 118 -5.64 -9.24 -1.50
C LEU A 118 -6.60 -10.28 -2.12
N ASP A 119 -7.57 -9.82 -2.92
CA ASP A 119 -8.49 -10.68 -3.66
C ASP A 119 -7.74 -11.63 -4.61
N ALA A 120 -6.70 -11.15 -5.29
CA ALA A 120 -5.87 -11.98 -6.16
C ALA A 120 -5.11 -13.05 -5.38
N GLN A 121 -4.49 -12.69 -4.24
CA GLN A 121 -3.81 -13.65 -3.37
C GLN A 121 -4.76 -14.76 -2.91
N TYR A 122 -5.98 -14.40 -2.50
CA TYR A 122 -6.97 -15.39 -2.08
C TYR A 122 -7.44 -16.28 -3.23
N LYS A 123 -7.78 -15.69 -4.39
CA LYS A 123 -8.21 -16.43 -5.58
C LYS A 123 -7.16 -17.41 -6.08
N PHE A 124 -5.89 -17.05 -6.00
CA PHE A 124 -4.77 -17.89 -6.41
C PHE A 124 -4.33 -18.89 -5.30
N GLY A 125 -5.09 -18.98 -4.21
CA GLY A 125 -4.84 -19.95 -3.14
C GLY A 125 -3.56 -19.67 -2.33
N LEU A 126 -3.07 -18.44 -2.34
CA LEU A 126 -1.85 -18.05 -1.63
C LEU A 126 -2.11 -17.69 -0.16
N ILE A 127 -3.36 -17.36 0.17
CA ILE A 127 -3.80 -17.11 1.54
C ILE A 127 -5.07 -17.90 1.84
N LYS A 128 -5.26 -18.24 3.10
CA LYS A 128 -6.45 -18.93 3.58
C LYS A 128 -7.61 -17.95 3.76
N LYS A 129 -8.84 -18.49 3.76
CA LYS A 129 -10.07 -17.69 3.86
C LYS A 129 -10.15 -16.88 5.15
N ASP A 130 -9.72 -17.43 6.28
CA ASP A 130 -9.69 -16.74 7.57
C ASP A 130 -8.78 -15.50 7.53
N ILE A 131 -7.56 -15.65 6.99
CA ILE A 131 -6.62 -14.55 6.76
C ILE A 131 -7.24 -13.50 5.82
N TYR A 132 -7.78 -13.95 4.67
CA TYR A 132 -8.43 -13.08 3.70
C TYR A 132 -9.54 -12.22 4.32
N MET A 133 -10.41 -12.82 5.14
CA MET A 133 -11.54 -12.10 5.74
C MET A 133 -11.06 -11.05 6.74
N VAL A 134 -10.09 -11.38 7.59
CA VAL A 134 -9.52 -10.45 8.58
C VAL A 134 -8.81 -9.28 7.90
N ASP A 135 -7.97 -9.57 6.91
CA ASP A 135 -7.22 -8.53 6.20
C ASP A 135 -8.15 -7.63 5.38
N LYS A 136 -9.20 -8.20 4.77
CA LYS A 136 -10.20 -7.43 4.04
C LYS A 136 -10.95 -6.47 4.93
N GLU A 137 -11.43 -6.93 6.09
CA GLU A 137 -12.13 -6.10 7.07
C GLU A 137 -11.24 -4.95 7.54
N LEU A 138 -9.97 -5.23 7.83
CA LEU A 138 -9.00 -4.21 8.20
C LEU A 138 -8.79 -3.16 7.09
N ILE A 139 -8.62 -3.58 5.84
CA ILE A 139 -8.44 -2.65 4.71
C ILE A 139 -9.69 -1.77 4.53
N GLU A 140 -10.88 -2.36 4.62
CA GLU A 140 -12.15 -1.63 4.50
C GLU A 140 -12.31 -0.62 5.65
N GLU A 141 -11.99 -1.00 6.89
CA GLU A 141 -11.99 -0.08 8.03
C GLU A 141 -11.03 1.09 7.85
N LEU A 142 -9.81 0.83 7.36
CA LEU A 142 -8.80 1.87 7.16
C LEU A 142 -9.23 2.85 6.07
N ARG A 143 -9.77 2.33 4.96
CA ARG A 143 -10.38 3.14 3.90
C ARG A 143 -11.50 4.01 4.46
N ASP A 144 -12.40 3.46 5.27
CA ASP A 144 -13.55 4.19 5.81
C ASP A 144 -13.12 5.28 6.80
N LYS A 145 -12.10 5.01 7.64
CA LYS A 145 -11.46 6.03 8.49
C LYS A 145 -10.87 7.18 7.66
N GLU A 146 -10.25 6.87 6.53
CA GLU A 146 -9.69 7.89 5.63
C GLU A 146 -10.79 8.71 4.93
N LEU A 147 -11.93 8.11 4.60
CA LEU A 147 -13.11 8.81 4.08
C LEU A 147 -13.72 9.76 5.13
N ILE A 148 -13.83 9.32 6.38
CA ILE A 148 -14.30 10.17 7.49
C ILE A 148 -13.38 11.38 7.66
N LYS A 149 -12.06 11.14 7.61
CA LYS A 149 -11.05 12.20 7.67
C LYS A 149 -11.17 13.18 6.50
N LYS A 150 -11.41 12.70 5.27
CA LYS A 150 -11.70 13.57 4.11
C LYS A 150 -12.88 14.50 4.39
N VAL A 151 -14.01 13.94 4.80
CA VAL A 151 -15.22 14.72 5.12
C VAL A 151 -14.92 15.76 6.21
N ALA A 152 -14.22 15.38 7.28
CA ALA A 152 -13.87 16.29 8.37
C ALA A 152 -12.90 17.42 7.98
N LEU A 153 -12.11 17.25 6.91
CA LEU A 153 -11.21 18.28 6.40
C LEU A 153 -11.87 19.18 5.35
N THR A 154 -12.82 18.67 4.58
CA THR A 154 -13.52 19.42 3.52
C THR A 154 -14.57 20.39 4.07
N TYR A 155 -15.29 20.04 5.14
CA TYR A 155 -16.37 20.86 5.71
C TYR A 155 -15.94 21.74 6.90
N ARG A 156 -14.73 22.29 6.85
CA ARG A 156 -14.18 23.17 7.88
C ARG A 156 -14.59 24.63 7.73
#